data_AF-A0A973PDP1-F1
#
_entry.id   AF-A0A973PDP1-F1
#
_cell.length_a   1.000
_cell.length_b   1.000
_cell.length_c   1.000
_cell.angle_alpha   90.00
_cell.angle_beta   90.00
_cell.angle_gamma   90.00
#
_symmetry.space_group_name_H-M   'P 1'
#
loop_
_entity.id
_entity.type
_entity.pdbx_description
1 polymer ?
#
loop_
_entity_poly.entity_id
_entity_poly.type
_entity_poly.pdbx_seq_one_letter_code
_entity_poly.pdbx_strand_id
1 'polypeptide(L)'
;MPEFDYTDLLPLGPDETEYRLITSEGVRVVEAAGRRFLEVDPEALRLLTETAIHDISHFLRSSHLTQLRKIVDDPESSGNDRFVA
;
A
#
# COMPACT_ATOMS: atom_id res chain seq x y z
N MET A 1 -38.39 -13.68 -16.39
CA MET A 1 -37.28 -12.70 -16.32
C MET A 1 -36.12 -13.43 -15.67
N PRO A 2 -34.92 -13.45 -16.27
CA PRO A 2 -33.76 -13.95 -15.54
C PRO A 2 -33.57 -13.12 -14.26
N GLU A 3 -33.13 -13.77 -13.19
CA GLU A 3 -32.80 -13.11 -11.94
C GLU A 3 -31.54 -12.27 -12.13
N PHE A 4 -31.52 -11.07 -11.52
CA PHE A 4 -30.36 -10.20 -11.58
C PHE A 4 -29.31 -10.71 -10.59
N ASP A 5 -28.11 -11.01 -11.11
CA ASP A 5 -26.95 -11.40 -10.31
C ASP A 5 -25.86 -10.34 -10.46
N TYR A 6 -25.50 -9.70 -9.36
CA TYR A 6 -24.51 -8.63 -9.33
C TYR A 6 -23.12 -9.20 -9.16
N THR A 7 -22.17 -8.69 -9.94
CA THR A 7 -20.75 -9.00 -9.76
C THR A 7 -19.94 -7.72 -9.89
N ASP A 8 -18.99 -7.54 -8.99
CA ASP A 8 -18.02 -6.44 -9.07
C ASP A 8 -17.20 -6.53 -10.36
N LEU A 9 -17.02 -5.39 -11.02
CA LEU A 9 -16.20 -5.33 -12.24
C LEU A 9 -14.72 -5.65 -11.94
N LEU A 10 -14.25 -5.30 -10.75
CA LEU A 10 -12.86 -5.46 -10.30
C LEU A 10 -12.86 -6.04 -8.88
N PRO A 11 -13.02 -7.37 -8.72
CA PRO A 11 -12.98 -7.99 -7.40
C PRO A 11 -11.59 -7.83 -6.77
N LEU A 12 -11.55 -7.48 -5.50
CA LEU A 12 -10.31 -7.33 -4.75
C LEU A 12 -9.70 -8.72 -4.45
N GLY A 13 -8.38 -8.81 -4.58
CA GLY A 13 -7.60 -9.97 -4.15
C GLY A 13 -7.20 -9.88 -2.66
N PRO A 14 -6.45 -10.87 -2.15
CA PRO A 14 -5.88 -10.80 -0.82
C PRO A 14 -4.90 -9.62 -0.71
N ASP A 15 -4.90 -8.96 0.45
CA ASP A 15 -3.90 -7.95 0.79
C ASP A 15 -2.75 -8.61 1.56
N GLU A 16 -1.60 -8.71 0.90
CA GLU A 16 -0.36 -9.25 1.46
C GLU A 16 0.59 -8.14 1.92
N THR A 17 0.13 -6.88 1.93
CA THR A 17 0.95 -5.73 2.30
C THR A 17 1.15 -5.69 3.81
N GLU A 18 2.41 -5.57 4.24
CA GLU A 18 2.74 -5.30 5.64
C GLU A 18 2.56 -3.81 5.95
N TYR A 19 1.86 -3.50 7.05
CA TYR A 19 1.60 -2.14 7.50
C TYR A 19 2.31 -1.84 8.81
N ARG A 20 2.81 -0.60 8.93
CA ARG A 20 3.25 -0.03 10.20
C ARG A 20 2.24 0.99 10.71
N LEU A 21 1.98 0.99 12.01
CA LEU A 21 1.19 2.04 12.64
C LEU A 21 1.98 3.36 12.63
N ILE A 22 1.39 4.42 12.08
CA ILE A 22 1.95 5.78 12.15
C ILE A 22 1.49 6.48 13.43
N THR A 23 0.17 6.51 13.65
CA THR A 23 -0.45 7.05 14.86
C THR A 23 -1.85 6.49 15.02
N SER A 24 -2.39 6.55 16.24
CA SER A 24 -3.82 6.36 16.54
C SER A 24 -4.51 7.69 16.89
N GLU A 25 -3.80 8.81 16.86
CA GLU A 25 -4.36 10.14 17.11
C GLU A 25 -5.15 10.64 15.89
N GLY A 26 -6.15 11.48 16.15
CA GLY A 26 -7.01 12.03 15.10
C GLY A 26 -8.00 11.04 14.50
N VAL A 27 -8.22 9.88 15.13
CA VAL A 27 -9.29 8.95 14.76
C VAL A 27 -10.14 8.60 15.97
N ARG A 28 -11.46 8.64 15.80
CA ARG A 28 -12.41 8.18 16.83
C ARG A 28 -13.67 7.62 16.23
N VAL A 29 -14.32 6.72 16.96
CA VAL A 29 -15.64 6.21 16.59
C VAL A 29 -16.71 7.12 17.17
N VAL A 30 -17.70 7.49 16.34
CA VAL A 30 -18.89 8.24 16.75
C VAL A 30 -20.16 7.48 16.34
N GLU A 31 -21.22 7.63 17.13
CA GLU A 31 -22.53 7.05 16.84
C GLU A 31 -23.45 8.15 16.29
N ALA A 32 -24.00 7.93 15.09
CA ALA A 32 -24.96 8.84 14.48
C ALA A 32 -26.00 8.03 13.68
N ALA A 33 -27.27 8.46 13.70
CA ALA A 33 -28.35 7.78 12.96
C ALA A 33 -28.43 6.25 13.18
N GLY A 34 -28.10 5.78 14.39
CA GLY A 34 -28.10 4.34 14.74
C GLY A 34 -26.96 3.54 14.10
N ARG A 35 -25.89 4.19 13.64
CA ARG A 35 -24.73 3.58 13.00
C ARG A 35 -23.42 4.13 13.56
N ARG A 36 -22.38 3.30 13.53
CA ARG A 36 -21.01 3.68 13.81
C ARG A 36 -20.37 4.37 12.60
N PHE A 37 -19.75 5.51 12.86
CA PHE A 37 -18.91 6.25 11.92
C PHE A 37 -17.49 6.37 12.47
N LEU A 38 -16.51 6.44 11.58
CA LEU A 38 -15.15 6.81 11.94
C LEU A 38 -14.97 8.29 11.58
N GLU A 39 -14.76 9.12 12.60
CA GLU A 39 -14.36 10.51 12.41
C GLU A 39 -12.83 10.56 12.34
N VAL A 40 -12.31 11.24 11.31
CA VAL A 40 -10.89 11.36 11.02
C VAL A 40 -10.53 12.83 10.92
N ASP A 41 -9.62 13.29 11.77
CA ASP A 41 -9.13 14.65 11.77
C ASP A 41 -8.29 14.93 10.51
N PRO A 42 -8.37 16.12 9.91
CA PRO A 42 -7.55 16.48 8.77
C PRO A 42 -6.04 16.33 9.03
N GLU A 43 -5.62 16.51 10.27
CA GLU A 43 -4.22 16.39 10.69
C GLU A 43 -3.69 14.96 10.57
N ALA A 44 -4.54 13.94 10.80
CA ALA A 44 -4.17 12.54 10.58
C ALA A 44 -3.87 12.26 9.10
N LEU A 45 -4.64 12.86 8.19
CA LEU A 45 -4.41 12.74 6.74
C LEU A 45 -3.12 13.46 6.31
N ARG A 46 -2.85 14.63 6.90
CA ARG A 46 -1.62 15.40 6.66
C ARG A 46 -0.39 14.58 7.06
N LEU A 47 -0.38 14.04 8.28
CA LEU A 47 0.72 13.21 8.80
C LEU A 47 0.92 11.93 7.98
N LEU A 48 -0.17 11.24 7.62
CA LEU A 48 -0.12 10.05 6.77
C LEU A 48 0.55 10.37 5.42
N THR A 49 0.15 11.47 4.79
CA THR A 49 0.67 11.87 3.48
C THR A 49 2.14 12.27 3.56
N GLU A 50 2.52 13.11 4.53
CA GLU A 50 3.91 13.51 4.75
C GLU A 50 4.81 12.30 4.93
N THR A 51 4.39 11.36 5.79
CA THR A 51 5.13 10.13 6.08
C THR A 51 5.25 9.25 4.83
N ALA A 52 4.17 9.08 4.07
CA ALA A 52 4.16 8.25 2.88
C ALA A 52 5.06 8.82 1.77
N ILE A 53 5.03 10.14 1.56
CA ILE A 53 5.86 10.81 0.55
C ILE A 53 7.35 10.76 0.93
N HIS A 54 7.68 10.91 2.21
CA HIS A 54 9.03 10.66 2.68
C HIS A 54 9.47 9.22 2.37
N ASP A 55 8.67 8.24 2.80
CA ASP A 55 9.07 6.83 2.70
C ASP A 55 9.20 6.36 1.24
N ILE A 56 8.29 6.76 0.34
CA ILE A 56 8.38 6.37 -1.08
C ILE A 56 9.56 7.05 -1.81
N SER A 57 10.03 8.20 -1.32
CA SER A 57 11.15 8.91 -1.93
C SER A 57 12.51 8.31 -1.53
N HIS A 58 12.56 7.57 -0.42
CA HIS A 58 13.82 7.07 0.16
C HIS A 58 13.90 5.55 0.26
N PHE A 59 12.78 4.84 0.24
CA PHE A 59 12.72 3.39 0.36
C PHE A 59 11.99 2.75 -0.82
N LEU A 60 12.35 1.49 -1.08
CA LEU A 60 11.72 0.65 -2.09
C LEU A 60 11.14 -0.60 -1.42
N ARG A 61 10.13 -1.20 -2.05
CA ARG A 61 9.59 -2.49 -1.59
C ARG A 61 10.66 -3.58 -1.67
N SER A 62 10.70 -4.45 -0.68
CA SER A 62 11.62 -5.59 -0.62
C SER A 62 11.52 -6.49 -1.86
N SER A 63 10.32 -6.66 -2.42
CA SER A 63 10.09 -7.43 -3.65
C SER A 63 10.81 -6.83 -4.86
N HIS A 64 10.88 -5.51 -4.97
CA HIS A 64 11.62 -4.83 -6.03
C HIS A 64 13.14 -4.94 -5.83
N LEU A 65 13.63 -4.69 -4.61
CA LEU A 65 15.05 -4.84 -4.29
C LEU A 65 15.55 -6.28 -4.51
N THR A 66 14.70 -7.27 -4.22
CA THR A 66 14.99 -8.68 -4.51
C THR A 66 15.12 -8.94 -6.01
N GLN A 67 14.34 -8.26 -6.86
CA GLN A 67 14.48 -8.38 -8.32
C GLN A 67 15.83 -7.84 -8.79
N LEU A 68 16.25 -6.68 -8.30
CA LEU A 68 17.58 -6.12 -8.63
C LEU A 68 18.70 -7.07 -8.20
N ARG A 69 18.61 -7.63 -6.99
CA ARG A 69 19.61 -8.60 -6.50
C ARG A 69 19.70 -9.84 -7.40
N LYS A 70 18.56 -10.35 -7.87
CA LYS A 70 18.53 -11.50 -8.78
C LYS A 70 19.30 -11.23 -10.08
N ILE A 71 19.24 -10.01 -10.63
CA ILE A 71 20.00 -9.62 -11.83
C ILE A 71 21.51 -9.67 -11.54
N VAL A 72 21.94 -9.15 -10.39
CA VAL A 72 23.36 -9.15 -10.00
C VAL A 72 23.93 -10.57 -9.85
N ASP A 73 23.13 -11.49 -9.32
CA ASP A 73 23.53 -12.88 -9.05
C ASP A 73 23.43 -13.80 -10.27
N ASP A 74 22.64 -13.43 -11.28
CA ASP A 74 22.36 -14.28 -12.43
C ASP A 74 23.59 -14.38 -13.38
N PRO A 75 24.16 -15.58 -13.58
CA PRO A 75 25.30 -15.78 -14.48
C PRO A 75 25.02 -15.42 -15.94
N GLU A 76 23.74 -15.39 -16.36
CA GLU A 76 23.34 -15.05 -17.73
C GLU A 76 23.17 -13.54 -17.95
N SER A 77 23.08 -12.74 -16.88
CA SER A 77 22.93 -11.30 -16.97
C SER A 77 24.17 -10.61 -17.54
N SER A 78 23.96 -9.67 -18.46
CA SER A 78 25.06 -8.97 -19.13
C SER A 78 25.81 -8.04 -18.18
N GLY A 79 27.00 -7.59 -18.59
CA GLY A 79 27.76 -6.60 -17.83
C GLY A 79 26.99 -5.28 -17.62
N ASN A 80 26.15 -4.89 -18.58
CA ASN A 80 25.35 -3.67 -18.48
C ASN A 80 24.16 -3.85 -17.53
N ASP A 81 23.51 -5.01 -17.56
CA ASP A 81 22.38 -5.30 -16.66
C ASP A 81 22.83 -5.21 -15.20
N ARG A 82 23.98 -5.81 -14.88
CA ARG A 82 24.56 -5.77 -13.52
C ARG A 82 25.12 -4.40 -13.13
N PHE A 83 25.51 -3.56 -14.08
CA PHE A 83 26.02 -2.22 -13.79
C PHE A 83 24.89 -1.22 -13.49
N VAL A 84 23.74 -1.41 -14.14
CA VAL A 84 22.57 -0.54 -13.97
C VAL A 84 21.72 -0.96 -12.77
N ALA A 85 21.61 -2.26 -12.51
CA ALA A 85 20.89 -2.82 -11.37
C ALA A 85 21.61 -2.58 -10.03
#